data_AF-X1BFZ2-F1
#
_entry.id   AF-X1BFZ2-F1
#
_cell.length_a   1.000
_cell.length_b   1.000
_cell.length_c   1.000
_cell.angle_alpha   90.00
_cell.angle_beta   90.00
_cell.angle_gamma   90.00
#
_symmetry.space_group_name_H-M   'P 1'
#
loop_
_entity.id
_entity.type
_entity.pdbx_description
1 polymer ?
#
loop_
_entity_poly.entity_id
_entity_poly.type
_entity_poly.pdbx_seq_one_letter_code
_entity_poly.pdbx_strand_id
1 'polypeptide(L)'
;MRIIDPLKIDPKLFPVTMLSNDLRGLMGSTNGNWVLGGAMDIITDAFLDHANYPVAGNIIYIRNDGVMTLTGGISLTKDGSSSAYITVEGYNTARGDDPAGTNRPLIAMGVNGSDFDDYWYLKNLRFTCTGFGPGIHDYGVYKNCYINNSNAGGNRPAFNLGRGRVAIIDCEGESNIGRAVEVNDWNAHIVGGYFH
;
A
#
# COMPACT_ATOMS: atom_id res chain seq x y z
N MET A 1 26.24 65.35 5.31
CA MET A 1 25.12 64.42 5.08
C MET A 1 25.65 63.26 4.24
N ARG A 2 26.01 62.13 4.87
CA ARG A 2 26.52 60.94 4.17
C ARG A 2 25.34 60.01 3.92
N ILE A 3 24.99 59.83 2.65
CA ILE A 3 23.96 58.88 2.22
C ILE A 3 24.56 57.48 2.39
N ILE A 4 23.98 56.67 3.25
CA ILE A 4 24.34 55.26 3.44
C ILE A 4 23.73 54.49 2.26
N ASP A 5 24.57 53.82 1.48
CA ASP A 5 24.16 52.96 0.37
C ASP A 5 23.29 51.79 0.89
N PRO A 6 22.17 51.46 0.22
CA PRO A 6 21.32 50.36 0.65
C PRO A 6 22.05 49.02 0.43
N LEU A 7 22.00 48.21 1.48
CA LEU A 7 22.59 46.87 1.61
C LEU A 7 22.36 46.02 0.33
N LYS A 8 23.41 45.76 -0.45
CA LYS A 8 23.38 44.74 -1.51
C LYS A 8 23.45 43.37 -0.85
N ILE A 9 22.30 42.73 -0.66
CA ILE A 9 22.21 41.34 -0.21
C ILE A 9 22.66 40.45 -1.37
N ASP A 10 23.78 39.75 -1.20
CA ASP A 10 24.29 38.77 -2.17
C ASP A 10 23.39 37.50 -2.13
N PRO A 11 22.67 37.17 -3.20
CA PRO A 11 21.80 35.99 -3.24
C PRO A 11 22.59 34.66 -3.16
N LYS A 12 23.92 34.67 -3.20
CA LYS A 12 24.75 33.46 -3.02
C LYS A 12 24.98 33.05 -1.57
N LEU A 13 24.63 33.90 -0.60
CA LEU A 13 24.82 33.62 0.84
C LEU A 13 23.66 32.84 1.48
N PHE A 14 22.60 32.57 0.73
CA PHE A 14 21.55 31.64 1.14
C PHE A 14 21.44 30.55 0.08
N PRO A 15 22.20 29.45 0.17
CA PRO A 15 21.71 28.22 -0.42
C PRO A 15 20.38 27.96 0.31
N VAL A 16 19.28 28.32 -0.35
CA VAL A 16 18.00 27.68 -0.09
C VAL A 16 18.25 26.24 -0.51
N THR A 17 18.87 25.46 0.38
CA THR A 17 18.61 24.04 0.43
C THR A 17 17.11 24.01 0.59
N MET A 18 16.40 23.80 -0.51
CA MET A 18 15.05 23.29 -0.43
C MET A 18 15.23 22.04 0.41
N LEU A 19 14.90 22.14 1.70
CA LEU A 19 14.67 21.00 2.55
C LEU A 19 13.63 20.25 1.76
N SER A 20 14.08 19.22 1.04
CA SER A 20 13.20 18.35 0.29
C SER A 20 12.11 17.97 1.27
N ASN A 21 10.87 18.33 0.97
CA ASN A 21 9.69 17.95 1.73
C ASN A 21 9.50 16.42 1.84
N ASP A 22 10.49 15.65 1.38
CA ASP A 22 10.76 14.26 1.72
C ASP A 22 11.18 14.13 3.20
N LEU A 23 10.27 14.50 4.11
CA LEU A 23 10.20 13.91 5.45
C LEU A 23 9.78 12.44 5.29
N ARG A 24 10.67 11.64 4.69
CA ARG A 24 10.63 10.18 4.77
C ARG A 24 10.89 9.85 6.24
N GLY A 25 9.91 9.29 6.93
CA GLY A 25 10.02 9.02 8.37
C GLY A 25 11.27 8.21 8.68
N LEU A 26 12.20 8.79 9.46
CA LEU A 26 13.38 8.08 9.93
C LEU A 26 12.96 7.08 11.01
N MET A 27 13.29 5.79 10.83
CA MET A 27 13.08 4.77 11.85
C MET A 27 13.75 5.18 13.18
N GLY A 28 12.99 5.23 14.29
CA GLY A 28 13.54 5.41 15.65
C GLY A 28 13.14 6.67 16.44
N SER A 29 12.22 7.52 15.97
CA SER A 29 11.73 8.67 16.76
C SER A 29 10.67 8.27 17.80
N THR A 30 10.97 8.40 19.09
CA THR A 30 10.13 7.89 20.18
C THR A 30 9.01 8.82 20.66
N ASN A 31 8.90 10.07 20.14
CA ASN A 31 8.02 11.09 20.72
C ASN A 31 7.12 11.87 19.72
N GLY A 32 6.82 11.30 18.55
CA GLY A 32 5.72 11.78 17.70
C GLY A 32 4.57 10.79 17.76
N ASN A 33 3.33 11.26 17.88
CA ASN A 33 2.20 10.48 17.36
C ASN A 33 2.54 10.18 15.90
N TRP A 34 2.91 8.94 15.61
CA TRP A 34 3.22 8.47 14.27
C TRP A 34 1.96 8.58 13.41
N VAL A 35 1.71 9.75 12.82
CA VAL A 35 0.94 9.81 11.60
C VAL A 35 1.88 9.25 10.55
N LEU A 36 1.72 7.96 10.23
CA LEU A 36 2.56 7.21 9.31
C LEU A 36 2.34 7.75 7.89
N GLY A 37 2.97 8.89 7.66
CA GLY A 37 2.86 9.74 6.49
C GLY A 37 4.23 9.96 5.85
N GLY A 38 5.15 9.02 5.97
CA GLY A 38 6.25 8.95 5.02
C GLY A 38 5.74 8.23 3.78
N ALA A 39 5.92 8.80 2.58
CA ALA A 39 5.84 7.98 1.38
C ALA A 39 6.93 6.89 1.51
N MET A 40 6.53 5.63 1.46
CA MET A 40 7.48 4.53 1.44
C MET A 40 7.82 4.16 0.00
N ASP A 41 9.11 4.01 -0.26
CA ASP A 41 9.65 3.53 -1.55
C ASP A 41 9.50 2.00 -1.68
N ILE A 42 9.66 1.26 -0.56
CA ILE A 42 9.58 -0.21 -0.50
C ILE A 42 8.89 -0.61 0.81
N ILE A 43 7.80 -1.37 0.72
CA ILE A 43 7.25 -2.13 1.84
C ILE A 43 8.17 -3.31 2.06
N THR A 44 8.81 -3.37 3.21
CA THR A 44 9.54 -4.55 3.64
C THR A 44 8.73 -5.30 4.69
N ASP A 45 8.93 -6.61 4.75
CA ASP A 45 8.40 -7.45 5.82
C ASP A 45 8.76 -6.87 7.20
N ALA A 46 10.01 -6.42 7.39
CA ALA A 46 10.46 -5.78 8.61
C ALA A 46 9.71 -4.49 9.01
N PHE A 47 9.09 -3.80 8.05
CA PHE A 47 8.27 -2.63 8.35
C PHE A 47 6.87 -3.04 8.83
N LEU A 48 6.26 -4.02 8.16
CA LEU A 48 4.89 -4.45 8.46
C LEU A 48 4.81 -5.45 9.62
N ASP A 49 5.86 -6.22 9.88
CA ASP A 49 5.96 -7.17 11.01
C ASP A 49 6.80 -6.59 12.16
N HIS A 50 6.91 -5.27 12.24
CA HIS A 50 7.62 -4.65 13.36
C HIS A 50 6.86 -4.95 14.67
N ALA A 51 7.59 -5.29 15.74
CA ALA A 51 6.98 -5.75 17.00
C ALA A 51 5.89 -4.81 17.54
N ASN A 52 6.06 -3.50 17.34
CA ASN A 52 5.17 -2.45 17.82
C ASN A 52 4.25 -1.82 16.75
N TYR A 53 4.42 -2.13 15.46
CA TYR A 53 3.70 -1.45 14.37
C TYR A 53 3.56 -2.34 13.13
N PRO A 54 2.52 -2.13 12.30
CA PRO A 54 1.40 -1.23 12.53
C PRO A 54 0.43 -1.77 13.59
N VAL A 55 -0.35 -0.88 14.21
CA VAL A 55 -1.42 -1.23 15.14
C VAL A 55 -2.78 -0.83 14.57
N ALA A 56 -3.85 -1.44 15.09
CA ALA A 56 -5.24 -1.12 14.73
C ALA A 56 -5.51 0.40 14.63
N GLY A 57 -6.13 0.82 13.53
CA GLY A 57 -6.44 2.23 13.23
C GLY A 57 -5.31 3.03 12.57
N ASN A 58 -4.12 2.44 12.39
CA ASN A 58 -3.06 3.07 11.61
C ASN A 58 -3.40 3.10 10.11
N ILE A 59 -2.93 4.13 9.42
CA ILE A 59 -3.00 4.26 7.95
C ILE A 59 -1.58 4.42 7.40
N ILE A 60 -1.22 3.56 6.46
CA ILE A 60 0.06 3.53 5.74
C ILE A 60 -0.20 4.09 4.34
N TYR A 61 0.43 5.22 3.99
CA TYR A 61 0.24 5.85 2.69
C TYR A 61 1.36 5.50 1.71
N ILE A 62 0.99 5.04 0.51
CA ILE A 62 1.93 4.69 -0.57
C ILE A 62 1.74 5.65 -1.74
N ARG A 63 2.80 6.34 -2.14
CA ARG A 63 2.75 7.22 -3.30
C ARG A 63 2.95 6.43 -4.58
N ASN A 64 2.31 6.84 -5.67
CA ASN A 64 2.55 6.30 -7.00
C ASN A 64 3.73 7.03 -7.67
N ASP A 65 4.93 6.82 -7.15
CA ASP A 65 6.19 7.37 -7.68
C ASP A 65 7.13 6.30 -8.25
N GLY A 66 6.67 5.04 -8.31
CA GLY A 66 7.45 3.94 -8.86
C GLY A 66 6.78 2.57 -8.76
N VAL A 67 7.60 1.53 -8.88
CA VAL A 67 7.20 0.12 -8.70
C VAL A 67 7.86 -0.42 -7.44
N MET A 68 7.06 -0.86 -6.48
CA MET A 68 7.52 -1.51 -5.26
C MET A 68 7.67 -3.01 -5.53
N THR A 69 8.89 -3.47 -5.75
CA THR A 69 9.13 -4.91 -6.01
C THR A 69 9.38 -5.66 -4.70
N LEU A 70 8.57 -6.69 -4.43
CA LEU A 70 8.81 -7.58 -3.30
C LEU A 70 9.97 -8.52 -3.62
N THR A 71 10.95 -8.59 -2.72
CA THR A 71 12.10 -9.49 -2.81
C THR A 71 11.91 -10.80 -2.04
N GLY A 72 10.85 -10.90 -1.25
CA GLY A 72 10.46 -12.08 -0.49
C GLY A 72 8.97 -12.06 -0.18
N GLY A 73 8.47 -13.16 0.39
CA GLY A 73 7.09 -13.23 0.89
C GLY A 73 6.89 -12.29 2.08
N ILE A 74 5.67 -11.73 2.19
CA ILE A 74 5.23 -10.95 3.35
C ILE A 74 4.23 -11.81 4.12
N SER A 75 4.42 -11.95 5.43
CA SER A 75 3.47 -12.66 6.29
C SER A 75 3.24 -11.83 7.54
N LEU A 76 2.14 -11.09 7.56
CA LEU A 76 1.84 -10.17 8.65
C LEU A 76 1.11 -10.92 9.75
N THR A 77 1.49 -10.65 10.99
CA THR A 77 0.90 -11.26 12.20
C THR A 77 0.10 -10.26 13.03
N LYS A 78 -0.14 -9.06 12.47
CA LYS A 78 -0.78 -7.94 13.17
C LYS A 78 -2.22 -7.83 12.72
N ASP A 79 -3.13 -7.80 13.70
CA ASP A 79 -4.54 -7.58 13.45
C ASP A 79 -4.96 -6.13 13.65
N GLY A 80 -5.91 -5.69 12.83
CA GLY A 80 -6.74 -4.53 13.15
C GLY A 80 -7.83 -4.90 14.15
N SER A 81 -8.95 -4.19 14.08
CA SER A 81 -10.17 -4.59 14.76
C SER A 81 -11.40 -4.12 13.99
N SER A 82 -12.57 -4.64 14.36
CA SER A 82 -13.85 -4.27 13.73
C SER A 82 -14.20 -2.78 13.81
N SER A 83 -13.61 -2.04 14.75
CA SER A 83 -13.76 -0.58 14.88
C SER A 83 -12.57 0.22 14.34
N ALA A 84 -11.45 -0.44 14.03
CA ALA A 84 -10.20 0.21 13.66
C ALA A 84 -9.32 -0.71 12.80
N TYR A 85 -9.51 -0.66 11.49
CA TYR A 85 -8.70 -1.42 10.53
C TYR A 85 -7.26 -0.90 10.47
N ILE A 86 -6.32 -1.77 10.11
CA ILE A 86 -5.01 -1.33 9.62
C ILE A 86 -5.15 -1.06 8.12
N THR A 87 -4.91 0.18 7.70
CA THR A 87 -5.16 0.61 6.32
C THR A 87 -3.85 0.80 5.56
N VAL A 88 -3.80 0.30 4.33
CA VAL A 88 -2.78 0.66 3.33
C VAL A 88 -3.47 1.37 2.18
N GLU A 89 -3.14 2.64 1.97
CA GLU A 89 -3.79 3.50 0.99
C GLU A 89 -2.80 4.05 -0.04
N GLY A 90 -3.06 3.76 -1.31
CA GLY A 90 -2.33 4.35 -2.42
C GLY A 90 -2.80 5.76 -2.78
N TYR A 91 -1.87 6.63 -3.18
CA TYR A 91 -2.17 7.99 -3.64
C TYR A 91 -1.21 8.47 -4.75
N ASN A 92 -1.58 9.48 -5.55
CA ASN A 92 -0.71 10.07 -6.57
C ASN A 92 -0.02 11.36 -6.08
N THR A 93 -0.84 12.38 -5.85
CA THR A 93 -0.39 13.75 -5.61
C THR A 93 -0.60 14.13 -4.15
N ALA A 94 -1.78 13.82 -3.62
CA ALA A 94 -2.16 14.14 -2.26
C ALA A 94 -2.85 12.94 -1.61
N ARG A 95 -2.64 12.76 -0.31
CA ARG A 95 -3.31 11.69 0.45
C ARG A 95 -4.83 11.86 0.39
N GLY A 96 -5.52 10.74 0.24
CA GLY A 96 -6.97 10.73 0.05
C GLY A 96 -7.41 11.06 -1.37
N ASP A 97 -6.49 11.21 -2.34
CA ASP A 97 -6.87 11.09 -3.74
C ASP A 97 -7.28 9.64 -4.07
N ASP A 98 -8.10 9.48 -5.12
CA ASP A 98 -8.64 8.18 -5.54
C ASP A 98 -8.06 7.79 -6.91
N PRO A 99 -6.80 7.33 -6.96
CA PRO A 99 -6.18 6.90 -8.20
C PRO A 99 -6.92 5.70 -8.81
N ALA A 100 -6.95 5.64 -10.14
CA ALA A 100 -7.53 4.54 -10.90
C ALA A 100 -6.57 4.04 -11.98
N GLY A 101 -6.80 2.81 -12.47
CA GLY A 101 -5.99 2.17 -13.49
C GLY A 101 -4.50 2.13 -13.13
N THR A 102 -3.65 2.54 -14.06
CA THR A 102 -2.19 2.58 -13.90
C THR A 102 -1.70 3.67 -12.94
N ASN A 103 -2.57 4.59 -12.54
CA ASN A 103 -2.23 5.65 -11.60
C ASN A 103 -2.30 5.18 -10.13
N ARG A 104 -2.71 3.94 -9.86
CA ARG A 104 -2.56 3.32 -8.53
C ARG A 104 -1.08 2.96 -8.31
N PRO A 105 -0.52 3.08 -7.09
CA PRO A 105 0.83 2.58 -6.81
C PRO A 105 0.94 1.07 -7.07
N LEU A 106 2.04 0.63 -7.69
CA LEU A 106 2.28 -0.80 -8.00
C LEU A 106 3.13 -1.50 -6.96
N ILE A 107 2.60 -2.60 -6.45
CA ILE A 107 3.34 -3.61 -5.70
C ILE A 107 3.56 -4.84 -6.61
N ALA A 108 4.78 -4.99 -7.10
CA ALA A 108 5.20 -6.10 -7.95
C ALA A 108 5.70 -7.27 -7.07
N MET A 109 4.84 -8.26 -6.87
CA MET A 109 5.10 -9.40 -5.98
C MET A 109 5.90 -10.52 -6.64
N GLY A 110 5.78 -10.68 -7.97
CA GLY A 110 6.36 -11.82 -8.67
C GLY A 110 5.82 -13.14 -8.10
N VAL A 111 6.70 -14.11 -7.82
CA VAL A 111 6.31 -15.39 -7.22
C VAL A 111 6.00 -15.28 -5.72
N ASN A 112 6.43 -14.19 -5.09
CA ASN A 112 6.26 -13.98 -3.65
C ASN A 112 4.78 -13.78 -3.34
N GLY A 113 4.32 -14.38 -2.25
CA GLY A 113 2.99 -14.11 -1.69
C GLY A 113 3.03 -12.95 -0.71
N SER A 114 1.87 -12.37 -0.43
CA SER A 114 1.68 -11.50 0.72
C SER A 114 0.42 -11.95 1.43
N ASP A 115 0.53 -12.18 2.73
CA ASP A 115 -0.57 -12.61 3.56
C ASP A 115 -0.75 -11.59 4.68
N PHE A 116 -1.88 -10.90 4.64
CA PHE A 116 -2.29 -9.92 5.65
C PHE A 116 -3.23 -10.62 6.62
N ASP A 117 -3.06 -10.38 7.92
CA ASP A 117 -3.89 -10.97 8.97
C ASP A 117 -5.29 -10.32 9.02
N ASP A 118 -5.98 -10.38 10.15
CA ASP A 118 -7.37 -9.93 10.26
C ASP A 118 -7.51 -8.39 10.23
N TYR A 119 -8.64 -7.91 9.71
CA TYR A 119 -9.04 -6.49 9.71
C TYR A 119 -8.05 -5.54 9.02
N TRP A 120 -7.47 -5.96 7.89
CA TRP A 120 -6.71 -5.09 6.99
C TRP A 120 -7.57 -4.47 5.90
N TYR A 121 -7.25 -3.23 5.53
CA TYR A 121 -7.93 -2.46 4.50
C TYR A 121 -6.95 -2.00 3.43
N LEU A 122 -6.97 -2.65 2.27
CA LEU A 122 -6.12 -2.31 1.12
C LEU A 122 -6.92 -1.45 0.15
N LYS A 123 -6.50 -0.19 -0.03
CA LYS A 123 -7.22 0.82 -0.82
C LYS A 123 -6.35 1.41 -1.91
N ASN A 124 -6.88 1.58 -3.12
CA ASN A 124 -6.26 2.39 -4.17
C ASN A 124 -4.89 1.86 -4.64
N LEU A 125 -4.68 0.53 -4.63
CA LEU A 125 -3.41 -0.12 -4.99
C LEU A 125 -3.52 -0.95 -6.26
N ARG A 126 -2.39 -1.20 -6.93
CA ARG A 126 -2.29 -2.26 -7.94
C ARG A 126 -1.22 -3.29 -7.56
N PHE A 127 -1.50 -4.55 -7.87
CA PHE A 127 -0.61 -5.68 -7.60
C PHE A 127 -0.36 -6.46 -8.88
N THR A 128 0.87 -6.92 -9.07
CA THR A 128 1.21 -7.89 -10.11
C THR A 128 1.91 -9.09 -9.48
N CYS A 129 1.44 -10.29 -9.79
CA CYS A 129 2.00 -11.52 -9.26
C CYS A 129 2.09 -12.61 -10.34
N THR A 130 2.96 -13.59 -10.09
CA THR A 130 3.03 -14.89 -10.78
C THR A 130 2.81 -16.05 -9.79
N GLY A 131 2.87 -15.78 -8.48
CA GLY A 131 2.45 -16.67 -7.41
C GLY A 131 0.95 -16.60 -7.18
N PHE A 132 0.52 -16.53 -5.91
CA PHE A 132 -0.82 -16.09 -5.55
C PHE A 132 -0.84 -14.56 -5.44
N GLY A 133 -1.97 -13.92 -5.75
CA GLY A 133 -2.12 -12.51 -5.39
C GLY A 133 -2.21 -12.29 -3.88
N PRO A 134 -2.26 -11.03 -3.42
CA PRO A 134 -2.31 -10.71 -2.00
C PRO A 134 -3.53 -11.35 -1.36
N GLY A 135 -3.34 -12.00 -0.21
CA GLY A 135 -4.40 -12.50 0.65
C GLY A 135 -4.60 -11.58 1.85
N ILE A 136 -5.85 -11.42 2.29
CA ILE A 136 -6.19 -10.88 3.61
C ILE A 136 -7.04 -11.94 4.30
N HIS A 137 -6.83 -12.15 5.60
CA HIS A 137 -7.59 -13.08 6.42
C HIS A 137 -8.95 -12.46 6.81
N ASP A 138 -9.46 -12.75 8.01
CA ASP A 138 -10.85 -12.50 8.35
C ASP A 138 -11.14 -10.99 8.37
N TYR A 139 -12.33 -10.64 7.87
CA TYR A 139 -12.81 -9.25 7.84
C TYR A 139 -11.94 -8.31 7.01
N GLY A 140 -11.08 -8.83 6.12
CA GLY A 140 -10.31 -8.01 5.19
C GLY A 140 -11.17 -7.21 4.21
N VAL A 141 -10.62 -6.08 3.72
CA VAL A 141 -11.27 -5.29 2.67
C VAL A 141 -10.26 -4.91 1.58
N TYR A 142 -10.61 -5.20 0.34
CA TYR A 142 -10.02 -4.59 -0.84
C TYR A 142 -10.97 -3.54 -1.39
N LYS A 143 -10.51 -2.31 -1.60
CA LYS A 143 -11.29 -1.26 -2.24
C LYS A 143 -10.52 -0.54 -3.34
N ASN A 144 -11.12 -0.45 -4.53
CA ASN A 144 -10.51 0.22 -5.68
C ASN A 144 -9.08 -0.31 -5.95
N CYS A 145 -8.91 -1.63 -5.85
CA CYS A 145 -7.65 -2.31 -6.08
C CYS A 145 -7.66 -3.03 -7.43
N TYR A 146 -6.52 -3.08 -8.10
CA TYR A 146 -6.32 -3.93 -9.27
C TYR A 146 -5.31 -5.04 -8.96
N ILE A 147 -5.62 -6.28 -9.30
CA ILE A 147 -4.66 -7.39 -9.17
C ILE A 147 -4.57 -8.14 -10.50
N ASN A 148 -3.35 -8.26 -11.01
CA ASN A 148 -3.04 -9.09 -12.17
C ASN A 148 -2.15 -10.27 -11.78
N ASN A 149 -2.66 -11.48 -12.00
CA ASN A 149 -1.89 -12.71 -11.91
C ASN A 149 -1.51 -13.19 -13.32
N SER A 150 -0.24 -12.98 -13.68
CA SER A 150 0.29 -13.34 -14.99
C SER A 150 0.92 -14.75 -15.01
N ASN A 151 0.55 -15.64 -14.09
CA ASN A 151 1.07 -17.01 -14.08
C ASN A 151 0.70 -17.75 -15.39
N ALA A 152 1.70 -18.33 -16.04
CA ALA A 152 1.56 -19.05 -17.31
C ALA A 152 1.49 -20.58 -17.18
N GLY A 153 1.65 -21.14 -15.98
CA GLY A 153 1.71 -22.58 -15.76
C GLY A 153 0.83 -23.13 -14.62
N GLY A 154 0.30 -22.27 -13.76
CA GLY A 154 -0.49 -22.67 -12.59
C GLY A 154 -1.84 -21.97 -12.50
N ASN A 155 -2.86 -22.70 -12.04
CA ASN A 155 -4.17 -22.16 -11.67
C ASN A 155 -4.03 -21.36 -10.36
N ARG A 156 -3.57 -20.11 -10.47
CA ARG A 156 -3.38 -19.20 -9.34
C ARG A 156 -4.35 -18.02 -9.43
N PRO A 157 -5.08 -17.72 -8.35
CA PRO A 157 -6.03 -16.61 -8.38
C PRO A 157 -5.36 -15.24 -8.29
N ALA A 158 -6.03 -14.22 -8.82
CA ALA A 158 -5.65 -12.82 -8.59
C ALA A 158 -6.04 -12.39 -7.17
N PHE A 159 -7.30 -12.56 -6.76
CA PHE A 159 -7.72 -12.42 -5.37
C PHE A 159 -7.75 -13.81 -4.71
N ASN A 160 -6.85 -14.03 -3.73
CA ASN A 160 -6.79 -15.26 -2.97
C ASN A 160 -7.43 -15.05 -1.58
N LEU A 161 -8.73 -15.33 -1.46
CA LEU A 161 -9.45 -15.14 -0.20
C LEU A 161 -9.37 -16.42 0.61
N GLY A 162 -8.28 -16.54 1.38
CA GLY A 162 -7.87 -17.78 2.04
C GLY A 162 -8.69 -18.14 3.28
N ARG A 163 -9.16 -17.15 4.05
CA ARG A 163 -9.82 -17.33 5.36
C ARG A 163 -10.83 -16.20 5.62
N GLY A 164 -12.07 -16.58 5.92
CA GLY A 164 -13.12 -15.70 6.43
C GLY A 164 -13.80 -14.68 5.51
N ARG A 165 -14.28 -13.61 6.18
CA ARG A 165 -15.28 -12.67 5.68
C ARG A 165 -14.67 -11.47 4.97
N VAL A 166 -14.19 -11.66 3.74
CA VAL A 166 -13.52 -10.58 2.99
C VAL A 166 -14.49 -9.81 2.10
N ALA A 167 -14.34 -8.48 2.04
CA ALA A 167 -15.03 -7.62 1.07
C ALA A 167 -14.11 -7.20 -0.08
N ILE A 168 -14.62 -7.29 -1.32
CA ILE A 168 -13.97 -6.78 -2.53
C ILE A 168 -14.91 -5.72 -3.12
N ILE A 169 -14.48 -4.46 -3.12
CA ILE A 169 -15.34 -3.31 -3.47
C ILE A 169 -14.70 -2.52 -4.61
N ASP A 170 -15.40 -2.36 -5.72
CA ASP A 170 -14.95 -1.59 -6.88
C ASP A 170 -13.54 -2.00 -7.37
N CYS A 171 -13.23 -3.29 -7.30
CA CYS A 171 -11.91 -3.82 -7.65
C CYS A 171 -11.88 -4.41 -9.07
N GLU A 172 -10.67 -4.55 -9.58
CA GLU A 172 -10.38 -5.16 -10.87
C GLU A 172 -9.46 -6.37 -10.64
N GLY A 173 -9.79 -7.54 -11.20
CA GLY A 173 -9.00 -8.76 -11.02
C GLY A 173 -8.81 -9.51 -12.32
N GLU A 174 -7.58 -9.88 -12.62
CA GLU A 174 -7.21 -10.58 -13.84
C GLU A 174 -6.32 -11.77 -13.50
N SER A 175 -6.65 -12.96 -14.00
CA SER A 175 -5.72 -14.10 -13.98
C SER A 175 -5.61 -14.74 -15.37
N ASN A 176 -4.38 -14.84 -15.88
CA ASN A 176 -4.13 -15.33 -17.24
C ASN A 176 -4.62 -16.78 -17.48
N ILE A 177 -4.47 -17.65 -16.48
CA ILE A 177 -4.88 -19.08 -16.56
C ILE A 177 -5.75 -19.49 -15.36
N GLY A 178 -5.67 -18.75 -14.26
CA GLY A 178 -6.38 -19.08 -13.04
C GLY A 178 -7.76 -18.44 -12.96
N ARG A 179 -8.13 -18.05 -11.74
CA ARG A 179 -9.40 -17.38 -11.45
C ARG A 179 -9.12 -15.92 -11.10
N ALA A 180 -9.93 -14.99 -11.56
CA ALA A 180 -9.84 -13.62 -11.05
C ALA A 180 -10.04 -13.57 -9.52
N VAL A 181 -10.98 -14.36 -9.00
CA VAL A 181 -11.26 -14.47 -7.56
C VAL A 181 -11.39 -15.94 -7.16
N GLU A 182 -10.65 -16.35 -6.15
CA GLU A 182 -10.86 -17.62 -5.43
C GLU A 182 -11.37 -17.32 -4.02
N VAL A 183 -12.53 -17.88 -3.70
CA VAL A 183 -13.13 -17.83 -2.36
C VAL A 183 -12.99 -19.20 -1.74
N ASN A 184 -12.07 -19.35 -0.79
CA ASN A 184 -11.78 -20.64 -0.16
C ASN A 184 -12.59 -20.88 1.13
N ASP A 185 -13.28 -19.86 1.66
CA ASP A 185 -13.92 -19.92 2.98
C ASP A 185 -15.25 -19.12 3.08
N TRP A 186 -15.80 -19.02 4.30
CA TRP A 186 -17.19 -18.66 4.55
C TRP A 186 -17.44 -17.13 4.41
N ASN A 187 -17.98 -16.78 3.24
CA ASN A 187 -18.59 -15.49 2.84
C ASN A 187 -17.62 -14.42 2.33
N ALA A 188 -17.48 -14.32 1.01
CA ALA A 188 -16.94 -13.14 0.36
C ALA A 188 -18.07 -12.19 -0.06
N HIS A 189 -17.88 -10.89 0.13
CA HIS A 189 -18.80 -9.85 -0.33
C HIS A 189 -18.15 -9.08 -1.48
N ILE A 190 -18.57 -9.35 -2.71
CA ILE A 190 -18.05 -8.67 -3.90
C ILE A 190 -19.10 -7.65 -4.36
N VAL A 191 -18.74 -6.37 -4.37
CA VAL A 191 -19.63 -5.27 -4.73
C VAL A 191 -18.94 -4.36 -5.73
N GLY A 192 -19.40 -4.38 -6.97
CA GLY A 192 -18.77 -3.64 -8.06
C GLY A 192 -17.41 -4.23 -8.46
N GLY A 193 -17.05 -4.08 -9.73
CA GLY A 193 -15.75 -4.50 -10.22
C GLY A 193 -15.76 -5.14 -11.61
N TYR A 194 -14.58 -5.51 -12.06
CA TYR A 194 -14.33 -6.19 -13.33
C TYR A 194 -13.36 -7.35 -13.09
N PHE A 195 -13.80 -8.57 -13.39
CA PHE A 195 -13.08 -9.80 -13.06
C PHE A 195 -13.03 -10.74 -14.26
N HIS A 196 -11.84 -11.12 -14.71
CA HIS A 196 -11.65 -12.05 -15.83
C HIS A 196 -10.52 -13.06 -15.63
#